data_AF-A0A0T6BBI6-F1
#
_entry.id   AF-A0A0T6BBI6-F1
#
_cell.length_a   1.000
_cell.length_b   1.000
_cell.length_c   1.000
_cell.angle_alpha   90.00
_cell.angle_beta   90.00
_cell.angle_gamma   90.00
#
_symmetry.space_group_name_H-M   'P 1'
#
loop_
_entity.id
_entity.type
_entity.pdbx_description
1 polymer ?
#
loop_
_entity_poly.entity_id
_entity_poly.type
_entity_poly.pdbx_seq_one_letter_code
_entity_poly.pdbx_strand_id
1 'polypeptide(L)'
;MNKTINRAEDADDITMTAQELHILSDLDSRQYGFLQLNTSENSKKKALIVKAVKYLQLMVVQARRQHRQSENVHQKSGSKNISIDPKTWVKLGHFHLLLEEYRKALSAYQMFYK
;
A
#
# COMPACT_ATOMS: atom_id res chain seq x y z
N MET A 1 29.91 3.60 19.03
CA MET A 1 28.72 4.48 19.10
C MET A 1 27.76 3.94 18.05
N ASN A 2 27.01 2.89 18.41
CA ASN A 2 26.36 2.02 17.45
C ASN A 2 24.86 2.33 17.50
N LYS A 3 24.37 3.07 16.51
CA LYS A 3 22.95 3.41 16.40
C LYS A 3 22.22 2.20 15.83
N THR A 4 21.67 1.39 16.72
CA THR A 4 20.76 0.29 16.41
C THR A 4 19.57 0.86 15.63
N ILE A 5 19.37 0.34 14.42
CA ILE A 5 18.23 0.67 13.55
C ILE A 5 17.02 -0.05 14.13
N ASN A 6 16.14 0.67 14.83
CA ASN A 6 14.82 0.19 15.21
C ASN A 6 13.98 0.05 13.94
N ARG A 7 13.82 -1.18 13.44
CA ARG A 7 13.08 -1.51 12.20
C ARG A 7 11.73 -2.20 12.47
N ALA A 8 11.23 -2.13 13.71
CA ALA A 8 10.11 -2.95 14.16
C ALA A 8 8.94 -2.18 14.82
N GLU A 9 9.07 -0.89 15.13
CA GLU A 9 8.08 -0.20 16.00
C GLU A 9 6.98 0.59 15.25
N ASP A 10 7.01 0.69 13.92
CA ASP A 10 6.03 1.51 13.16
C ASP A 10 4.99 0.71 12.37
N ALA A 11 4.98 -0.63 12.44
CA ALA A 11 4.16 -1.46 11.55
C ALA A 11 2.74 -1.75 12.06
N ASP A 12 2.50 -1.63 13.37
CA ASP A 12 1.27 -2.12 13.99
C ASP A 12 0.13 -1.09 14.06
N ASP A 13 0.35 0.17 13.67
CA ASP A 13 -0.70 1.20 13.75
C ASP A 13 -0.78 2.16 12.54
N ILE A 14 -0.37 1.69 11.36
CA ILE A 14 -0.58 2.48 10.14
C ILE A 14 -2.06 2.37 9.75
N THR A 15 -2.82 3.40 10.10
CA THR A 15 -4.23 3.57 9.73
C THR A 15 -4.44 4.84 8.90
N MET A 16 -5.48 4.86 8.07
CA MET A 16 -5.84 6.00 7.23
C MET A 16 -7.13 6.64 7.77
N THR A 17 -7.14 7.94 7.96
CA THR A 17 -8.36 8.67 8.34
C THR A 17 -9.30 8.83 7.14
N ALA A 18 -10.58 9.08 7.38
CA ALA A 18 -11.55 9.33 6.30
C ALA A 18 -11.16 10.52 5.41
N GLN A 19 -10.60 11.59 6.01
CA GLN A 19 -10.11 12.75 5.28
C GLN A 19 -8.90 12.39 4.40
N GLU A 20 -7.96 11.61 4.93
CA GLU A 20 -6.81 11.14 4.16
C GLU A 20 -7.25 10.27 2.98
N LEU A 21 -8.21 9.37 3.20
CA LEU A 21 -8.77 8.52 2.14
C LEU A 21 -9.47 9.35 1.06
N HIS A 22 -10.18 10.42 1.43
CA HIS A 22 -10.80 11.34 0.48
C HIS A 22 -9.74 12.09 -0.36
N ILE A 23 -8.69 12.61 0.25
CA ILE A 23 -7.59 13.25 -0.50
C ILE A 23 -6.95 12.26 -1.48
N LEU A 24 -6.77 11.00 -1.06
CA LEU A 24 -6.19 9.94 -1.89
C LEU A 24 -7.14 9.46 -3.00
N SER A 25 -8.46 9.63 -2.87
CA SER A 25 -9.43 9.30 -3.92
C SER A 25 -9.32 10.24 -5.11
N ASP A 26 -8.95 11.49 -4.87
CA ASP A 26 -8.83 12.53 -5.90
C ASP A 26 -7.51 12.44 -6.69
N LEU A 27 -6.56 11.62 -6.22
CA LEU A 27 -5.30 11.40 -6.92
C LEU A 27 -5.47 10.44 -8.11
N ASP A 28 -5.08 10.95 -9.28
CA ASP A 28 -5.11 10.24 -10.55
C ASP A 28 -3.68 9.96 -11.04
N SER A 29 -3.40 8.70 -11.39
CA SER A 29 -2.15 8.27 -12.01
C SER A 29 -1.76 9.07 -13.27
N ARG A 30 -2.74 9.60 -14.02
CA ARG A 30 -2.51 10.46 -15.20
C ARG A 30 -1.82 11.79 -14.86
N GLN A 31 -1.81 12.16 -13.58
CA GLN A 31 -1.06 13.33 -13.10
C GLN A 31 0.44 13.06 -13.02
N TYR A 32 0.92 11.84 -13.26
CA TYR A 32 2.35 11.57 -13.41
C TYR A 32 2.98 12.50 -14.46
N GLY A 33 4.15 13.07 -14.15
CA GLY A 33 4.82 14.08 -14.98
C GLY A 33 4.29 15.51 -14.83
N PHE A 34 3.07 15.69 -14.30
CA PHE A 34 2.50 17.02 -13.97
C PHE A 34 2.58 17.31 -12.47
N LEU A 35 2.23 16.33 -11.64
CA LEU A 35 2.32 16.41 -10.19
C LEU A 35 3.73 16.05 -9.73
N GLN A 36 4.54 17.07 -9.49
CA GLN A 36 5.92 16.89 -9.03
C GLN A 36 5.96 16.67 -7.51
N LEU A 37 5.80 15.43 -7.05
CA LEU A 37 5.87 15.09 -5.62
C LEU A 37 7.26 15.28 -5.00
N ASN A 38 8.30 15.41 -5.82
CA ASN A 38 9.69 15.58 -5.37
C ASN A 38 10.01 17.03 -4.95
N THR A 39 9.11 17.98 -5.20
CA THR A 39 9.27 19.36 -4.74
C THR A 39 8.85 19.51 -3.27
N SER A 40 9.43 20.51 -2.59
CA SER A 40 9.11 20.82 -1.19
C SER A 40 7.65 21.24 -0.99
N GLU A 41 7.06 21.91 -1.98
CA GLU A 41 5.65 22.31 -1.99
C GLU A 41 4.69 21.12 -1.85
N ASN A 42 5.02 19.99 -2.50
CA ASN A 42 4.21 18.77 -2.45
C ASN A 42 4.62 17.79 -1.34
N SER A 43 5.52 18.18 -0.42
CA SER A 43 6.06 17.30 0.63
C SER A 43 4.98 16.62 1.48
N LYS A 44 3.93 17.36 1.88
CA LYS A 44 2.78 16.82 2.65
C LYS A 44 2.01 15.78 1.85
N LYS A 45 1.76 16.04 0.57
CA LYS A 45 1.05 15.12 -0.34
C LYS A 45 1.91 13.87 -0.60
N LYS A 46 3.22 14.03 -0.79
CA LYS A 46 4.16 12.91 -0.91
C LYS A 46 4.16 12.04 0.36
N ALA A 47 4.21 12.64 1.54
CA ALA A 47 4.16 11.91 2.80
C ALA A 47 2.85 11.11 2.94
N LEU A 48 1.72 11.70 2.55
CA LEU A 48 0.42 11.02 2.56
C LEU A 48 0.38 9.81 1.60
N ILE A 49 0.92 9.96 0.38
CA ILE A 49 0.98 8.86 -0.59
C ILE A 49 1.92 7.75 -0.09
N VAL A 50 3.06 8.10 0.52
CA VAL A 50 3.96 7.12 1.14
C VAL A 50 3.29 6.36 2.27
N LYS A 51 2.49 7.05 3.11
CA LYS A 51 1.67 6.41 4.15
C LYS A 51 0.65 5.44 3.54
N ALA A 52 -0.04 5.86 2.47
CA ALA A 52 -1.00 5.02 1.75
C ALA A 52 -0.36 3.76 1.15
N VAL A 53 0.84 3.88 0.57
CA VAL A 53 1.60 2.72 0.05
C VAL A 53 1.88 1.73 1.17
N LYS A 54 2.37 2.19 2.34
CA LYS A 54 2.62 1.31 3.49
C LYS A 54 1.33 0.64 3.98
N TYR A 55 0.24 1.40 4.08
CA TYR A 55 -1.06 0.89 4.47
C TYR A 55 -1.54 -0.25 3.54
N LEU A 56 -1.51 -0.02 2.22
CA LEU A 56 -1.92 -1.04 1.25
C LEU A 56 -1.01 -2.27 1.28
N GLN A 57 0.30 -2.09 1.46
CA GLN A 57 1.25 -3.20 1.60
C GLN A 57 0.95 -4.05 2.85
N LEU A 58 0.62 -3.41 3.97
CA LEU A 58 0.22 -4.12 5.20
C LEU A 58 -1.06 -4.92 5.00
N MET A 59 -2.07 -4.32 4.35
CA MET A 59 -3.32 -5.04 4.01
C MET A 59 -3.04 -6.30 3.18
N VAL A 60 -2.17 -6.20 2.17
CA VAL A 60 -1.75 -7.34 1.34
C VAL A 60 -1.07 -8.43 2.17
N VAL A 61 -0.15 -8.04 3.05
CA VAL A 61 0.57 -8.99 3.92
C VAL A 61 -0.37 -9.68 4.89
N GLN A 62 -1.30 -8.93 5.50
CA GLN A 62 -2.31 -9.46 6.42
C GLN A 62 -3.24 -10.45 5.71
N ALA A 63 -3.76 -10.10 4.53
CA ALA A 63 -4.61 -11.00 3.74
C ALA A 63 -3.89 -12.31 3.38
N ARG A 64 -2.62 -12.24 2.96
CA ARG A 64 -1.80 -13.43 2.67
C ARG A 64 -1.52 -14.28 3.92
N ARG A 65 -1.29 -13.66 5.08
CA ARG A 65 -1.09 -14.38 6.34
C ARG A 65 -2.35 -15.15 6.74
N GLN A 66 -3.51 -14.52 6.61
CA GLN A 66 -4.79 -15.17 6.92
C GLN A 66 -5.11 -16.33 5.97
N HIS A 67 -4.81 -16.20 4.67
CA HIS A 67 -4.97 -17.30 3.71
C HIS A 67 -4.06 -18.50 4.05
N ARG A 68 -2.81 -18.25 4.47
CA ARG A 68 -1.91 -19.35 4.90
C ARG A 68 -2.37 -20.00 6.21
N GLN A 69 -2.92 -19.22 7.13
CA GLN A 69 -3.44 -19.76 8.38
C GLN A 69 -4.73 -20.58 8.16
N SER A 70 -5.60 -20.17 7.24
CA SER A 70 -6.82 -20.93 6.91
C SER A 70 -6.52 -22.25 6.20
N GLU A 71 -5.48 -22.34 5.35
CA GLU A 71 -5.10 -23.60 4.69
C GLU A 71 -4.46 -24.61 5.64
N ASN A 72 -3.81 -24.17 6.73
CA ASN A 72 -3.20 -25.05 7.72
C ASN A 72 -4.20 -25.59 8.77
N VAL A 73 -5.40 -25.00 8.89
CA VAL A 73 -6.45 -25.46 9.81
C VAL A 73 -7.58 -26.08 8.99
N HIS A 74 -7.49 -27.39 8.73
CA HIS A 74 -8.59 -28.15 8.13
C HIS A 74 -9.87 -27.97 8.95
N GLN A 75 -10.89 -27.38 8.32
CA GLN A 75 -12.31 -27.41 8.69
C GLN A 75 -12.63 -27.06 10.15
N LYS A 76 -12.96 -25.78 10.43
CA LYS A 76 -14.18 -25.37 11.15
C LYS A 76 -14.28 -23.85 11.29
N SER A 77 -15.49 -23.35 11.04
CA SER A 77 -15.95 -21.95 11.13
C SER A 77 -15.64 -21.06 9.91
N GLY A 78 -16.68 -20.36 9.44
CA GLY A 78 -16.72 -19.51 8.26
C GLY A 78 -15.85 -18.26 8.38
N SER A 79 -14.54 -18.45 8.51
CA SER A 79 -13.54 -17.40 8.40
C SER A 79 -13.61 -16.82 6.98
N LYS A 80 -13.96 -15.54 6.89
CA LYS A 80 -14.01 -14.81 5.62
C LYS A 80 -12.64 -14.90 4.96
N ASN A 81 -12.55 -15.64 3.86
CA ASN A 81 -11.36 -15.63 3.01
C ASN A 81 -11.16 -14.18 2.54
N ILE A 82 -10.16 -13.48 3.07
CA ILE A 82 -9.82 -12.13 2.62
C ILE A 82 -9.08 -12.27 1.29
N SER A 83 -9.84 -12.32 0.21
CA SER A 83 -9.31 -12.15 -1.14
C SER A 83 -8.92 -10.69 -1.31
N ILE A 84 -7.68 -10.43 -1.74
CA ILE A 84 -7.23 -9.09 -2.10
C ILE A 84 -7.94 -8.70 -3.39
N ASP A 85 -8.67 -7.60 -3.40
CA ASP A 85 -9.28 -7.06 -4.63
C ASP A 85 -8.16 -6.69 -5.61
N PRO A 86 -8.20 -7.15 -6.87
CA PRO A 86 -7.43 -6.59 -7.98
C PRO A 86 -7.14 -5.08 -7.92
N LYS A 87 -8.14 -4.28 -7.56
CA LYS A 87 -8.04 -2.82 -7.45
C LYS A 87 -7.01 -2.36 -6.41
N THR A 88 -6.74 -3.16 -5.38
CA THR A 88 -5.69 -2.88 -4.39
C THR A 88 -4.31 -2.84 -5.06
N TRP A 89 -4.01 -3.80 -5.94
CA TRP A 89 -2.74 -3.86 -6.68
C TRP A 89 -2.61 -2.72 -7.68
N VAL A 90 -3.70 -2.42 -8.40
CA VAL A 90 -3.75 -1.30 -9.34
C VAL A 90 -3.49 0.04 -8.63
N LYS A 91 -4.18 0.30 -7.50
CA LYS A 91 -3.99 1.55 -6.74
C LYS A 91 -2.58 1.64 -6.13
N LEU A 92 -2.02 0.53 -5.66
CA LEU A 92 -0.62 0.47 -5.22
C LEU A 92 0.35 0.83 -6.35
N GLY A 93 0.11 0.32 -7.55
CA GLY A 93 0.87 0.67 -8.75
C GLY A 93 0.77 2.16 -9.10
N HIS A 94 -0.44 2.73 -9.06
CA HIS A 94 -0.66 4.17 -9.30
C HIS A 94 0.11 5.06 -8.32
N PHE A 95 0.13 4.71 -7.03
CA PHE A 95 0.88 5.49 -6.05
C PHE A 95 2.39 5.40 -6.26
N HIS A 96 2.91 4.21 -6.55
CA HIS A 96 4.32 4.06 -6.92
C HIS A 96 4.67 4.84 -8.19
N LEU A 97 3.76 4.92 -9.17
CA LEU A 97 3.96 5.71 -10.38
C LEU A 97 4.04 7.20 -10.06
N LEU A 98 3.11 7.74 -9.26
CA LEU A 98 3.15 9.15 -8.83
C LEU A 98 4.42 9.48 -8.01
N LEU A 99 4.93 8.51 -7.26
CA LEU A 99 6.20 8.60 -6.52
C LEU A 99 7.44 8.37 -7.40
N GLU A 100 7.28 8.14 -8.71
CA GLU A 100 8.36 7.84 -9.66
C GLU A 100 9.14 6.54 -9.35
N GLU A 101 8.55 5.62 -8.59
CA GLU A 101 9.13 4.32 -8.24
C GLU A 101 8.77 3.24 -9.26
N TYR A 102 9.21 3.42 -10.52
CA TYR A 102 8.76 2.62 -11.69
C TYR A 102 8.86 1.11 -11.51
N ARG A 103 9.95 0.61 -10.92
CA ARG A 103 10.15 -0.83 -10.70
C ARG A 103 9.08 -1.40 -9.77
N LYS A 104 8.72 -0.67 -8.73
CA LYS A 104 7.69 -1.07 -7.76
C LYS A 104 6.29 -0.95 -8.37
N ALA A 105 6.04 0.09 -9.16
CA ALA A 105 4.79 0.24 -9.90
C ALA A 105 4.55 -0.95 -10.83
N LEU A 106 5.54 -1.33 -11.65
CA LEU A 106 5.45 -2.49 -12.53
C LEU A 106 5.22 -3.79 -11.75
N SER A 107 5.94 -3.98 -10.64
CA SER A 107 5.79 -5.16 -9.79
C SER A 107 4.36 -5.27 -9.23
N ALA A 108 3.74 -4.16 -8.85
CA ALA A 108 2.36 -4.14 -8.39
C ALA A 108 1.36 -4.49 -9.52
N TYR A 109 1.53 -3.93 -10.72
CA TYR A 109 0.66 -4.27 -11.85
C TYR A 109 0.76 -5.75 -12.26
N GLN A 110 1.96 -6.33 -12.23
CA GLN A 110 2.14 -7.75 -12.50
C GLN A 110 1.42 -8.64 -11.50
N MET A 111 1.21 -8.19 -10.26
CA MET A 111 0.43 -8.95 -9.28
C MET A 111 -1.08 -8.95 -9.56
N PHE A 112 -1.57 -8.03 -10.40
CA PHE A 112 -2.96 -8.04 -10.87
C PHE A 112 -3.17 -8.99 -12.05
N TYR A 113 -2.26 -9.01 -13.03
CA TYR A 113 -2.36 -9.86 -14.22
C TYR A 113 -1.77 -11.28 -14.03
N LYS A 114 -1.50 -11.67 -12.78
CA LYS A 114 -0.88 -12.95 -12.44
C LYS A 114 -1.91 -14.04 -12.17
#